data_AF-A0A931W5Z6-F1
#
_entry.id   AF-A0A931W5Z6-F1
#
_cell.length_a   1.000
_cell.length_b   1.000
_cell.length_c   1.000
_cell.angle_alpha   90.00
_cell.angle_beta   90.00
_cell.angle_gamma   90.00
#
_symmetry.space_group_name_H-M   'P 1'
#
loop_
_entity.id
_entity.type
_entity.pdbx_description
1 polymer ?
#
loop_
_entity_poly.entity_id
_entity_poly.type
_entity_poly.pdbx_seq_one_letter_code
_entity_poly.pdbx_strand_id
1 'polypeptide(L)'
;MRRLGLPRIQYTAREVVSGLHFIGYAQECSLASATFFAQLLPAHLQKEGADLKGGRVQTDNGTECVGSWNAQQDSAFTRAIQAVPGLTHRTIPPAAHTRQADVETAHRLIEDEFYEVETFTSRSDFLAKATSYNLWFNTFRKNSYKKHQTPWEILHTRDPSLSPEIVAFPPLFLDELFNQTLATPSQRGYDVIPYPFFGLALPQVWPVLGTIEQVKCAGG
;
A
#
# COMPACT_ATOMS: atom_id res chain seq x y z
N MET A 1 9.45 -7.67 -18.96
CA MET A 1 8.29 -8.18 -18.19
C MET A 1 8.22 -9.72 -18.15
N ARG A 2 7.59 -10.42 -19.12
CA ARG A 2 7.25 -11.86 -18.97
C ARG A 2 8.42 -12.84 -18.90
N ARG A 3 9.48 -12.64 -19.69
CA ARG A 3 10.64 -13.57 -19.74
C ARG A 3 11.43 -13.63 -18.43
N LEU A 4 11.35 -12.59 -17.62
CA LEU A 4 12.07 -12.45 -16.35
C LEU A 4 11.21 -12.79 -15.12
N GLY A 5 9.97 -13.22 -15.32
CA GLY A 5 9.03 -13.49 -14.20
C GLY A 5 8.76 -12.25 -13.35
N LEU A 6 8.76 -11.06 -13.97
CA LEU A 6 8.43 -9.82 -13.27
C LEU A 6 6.94 -9.77 -12.93
N PRO A 7 6.57 -9.08 -11.83
CA PRO A 7 5.18 -8.95 -11.45
C PRO A 7 4.38 -8.29 -12.57
N ARG A 8 3.14 -8.77 -12.74
CA ARG A 8 2.22 -8.24 -13.75
C ARG A 8 1.20 -7.30 -13.15
N ILE A 9 1.02 -7.38 -11.84
CA ILE A 9 0.03 -6.64 -11.11
C ILE A 9 0.73 -5.74 -10.10
N GLN A 10 0.37 -4.46 -10.14
CA GLN A 10 0.73 -3.48 -9.13
C GLN A 10 -0.50 -3.22 -8.25
N TYR A 11 -0.33 -3.40 -6.94
CA TYR A 11 -1.22 -2.87 -5.91
C TYR A 11 -0.63 -1.54 -5.43
N THR A 12 -1.39 -0.48 -5.56
CA THR A 12 -1.01 0.82 -5.01
C THR A 12 -1.84 1.12 -3.77
N ALA A 13 -1.32 1.82 -2.78
CA ALA A 13 -2.13 2.53 -1.79
C ALA A 13 -1.62 3.97 -1.66
N ARG A 14 -2.53 4.93 -1.50
CA ARG A 14 -2.17 6.35 -1.37
C ARG A 14 -2.79 6.99 -0.14
N GLU A 15 -2.05 7.90 0.50
CA GLU A 15 -2.64 8.81 1.48
C GLU A 15 -3.14 10.08 0.77
N VAL A 16 -4.40 10.44 0.98
CA VAL A 16 -5.10 11.45 0.17
C VAL A 16 -4.47 12.84 0.25
N VAL A 17 -4.03 13.24 1.45
CA VAL A 17 -3.63 14.63 1.71
C VAL A 17 -2.22 14.91 1.19
N SER A 18 -1.25 14.11 1.59
CA SER A 18 0.16 14.19 1.19
C SER A 18 0.41 13.59 -0.20
N GLY A 19 -0.42 12.63 -0.62
CA GLY A 19 -0.16 11.84 -1.81
C GLY A 19 0.91 10.78 -1.62
N LEU A 20 1.28 10.46 -0.37
CA LEU A 20 2.22 9.39 -0.02
C LEU A 20 1.77 8.09 -0.69
N HIS A 21 2.70 7.38 -1.31
CA HIS A 21 2.39 6.28 -2.19
C HIS A 21 3.14 5.02 -1.77
N PHE A 22 2.41 3.90 -1.69
CA PHE A 22 2.92 2.58 -1.32
C PHE A 22 2.59 1.56 -2.41
N ILE A 23 3.51 0.62 -2.65
CA ILE A 23 3.37 -0.35 -3.72
C ILE A 23 3.52 -1.78 -3.19
N GLY A 24 2.64 -2.65 -3.64
CA GLY A 24 2.80 -4.10 -3.62
C GLY A 24 2.73 -4.66 -5.04
N TYR A 25 3.31 -5.82 -5.24
CA TYR A 25 3.43 -6.48 -6.53
C TYR A 25 2.94 -7.91 -6.46
N ALA A 26 2.29 -8.39 -7.51
CA ALA A 26 1.89 -9.78 -7.64
C ALA A 26 1.89 -10.22 -9.11
N GLN A 27 1.75 -11.52 -9.32
CA GLN A 27 1.59 -12.12 -10.63
C GLN A 27 0.15 -12.03 -11.13
N GLU A 28 -0.82 -12.04 -10.22
CA GLU A 28 -2.25 -12.04 -10.50
C GLU A 28 -3.03 -11.14 -9.55
N CYS A 29 -4.16 -10.63 -10.04
CA CYS A 29 -5.06 -9.84 -9.22
C CYS A 29 -5.90 -10.80 -8.37
N SER A 30 -5.63 -10.84 -7.07
CA SER A 30 -6.35 -11.71 -6.15
C SER A 30 -6.75 -11.00 -4.86
N LEU A 31 -7.84 -11.51 -4.25
CA LEU A 31 -8.27 -11.11 -2.92
C LEU A 31 -7.21 -11.43 -1.85
N ALA A 32 -6.44 -12.51 -2.03
CA ALA A 32 -5.39 -12.89 -1.09
C ALA A 32 -4.26 -11.86 -1.05
N SER A 33 -3.74 -11.48 -2.23
CA SER A 33 -2.66 -10.48 -2.33
C SER A 33 -3.12 -9.11 -1.83
N ALA A 34 -4.34 -8.68 -2.18
CA ALA A 34 -4.92 -7.45 -1.64
C ALA A 34 -5.07 -7.50 -0.11
N THR A 35 -5.55 -8.60 0.44
CA THR A 35 -5.72 -8.79 1.90
C THR A 35 -4.37 -8.73 2.61
N PHE A 36 -3.35 -9.37 2.05
CA PHE A 36 -2.00 -9.38 2.60
C PHE A 36 -1.38 -7.98 2.61
N PHE A 37 -1.54 -7.24 1.52
CA PHE A 37 -1.13 -5.83 1.46
C PHE A 37 -1.88 -4.96 2.47
N ALA A 38 -3.18 -5.20 2.66
CA ALA A 38 -4.02 -4.53 3.66
C ALA A 38 -3.67 -4.89 5.12
N GLN A 39 -2.91 -5.95 5.37
CA GLN A 39 -2.38 -6.27 6.70
C GLN A 39 -1.01 -5.60 6.91
N LEU A 40 -0.15 -5.62 5.88
CA LEU A 40 1.21 -5.10 5.95
C LEU A 40 1.30 -3.57 5.90
N LEU A 41 0.39 -2.90 5.20
CA LEU A 41 0.48 -1.45 5.14
C LEU A 41 0.10 -0.80 6.50
N PRO A 42 -1.06 -1.10 7.12
CA PRO A 42 -1.42 -0.49 8.40
C PRO A 42 -0.41 -0.78 9.51
N ALA A 43 0.12 -2.00 9.59
CA ALA A 43 1.08 -2.32 10.64
C ALA A 43 2.45 -1.63 10.43
N HIS A 44 2.87 -1.33 9.19
CA HIS A 44 4.01 -0.46 8.92
C HIS A 44 3.73 0.96 9.40
N LEU A 45 2.58 1.52 9.02
CA LEU A 45 2.21 2.88 9.43
C LEU A 45 2.19 3.03 10.96
N GLN A 46 1.59 2.07 11.68
CA GLN A 46 1.55 2.07 13.15
C GLN A 46 2.95 1.95 13.76
N LYS A 47 3.81 1.09 13.20
CA LYS A 47 5.20 0.95 13.64
C LYS A 47 5.94 2.30 13.54
N GLU A 48 5.70 3.04 12.47
CA GLU A 48 6.33 4.33 12.19
C GLU A 48 5.60 5.53 12.83
N GLY A 49 4.64 5.26 13.72
CA GLY A 49 4.03 6.25 14.60
C GLY A 49 2.73 6.87 14.08
N ALA A 50 2.07 6.26 13.09
CA ALA A 50 0.75 6.69 12.66
C ALA A 50 -0.35 6.26 13.65
N ASP A 51 -1.21 7.20 14.09
CA ASP A 51 -2.52 6.80 14.62
C ASP A 51 -3.46 6.57 13.45
N LEU A 52 -4.07 5.39 13.44
CA LEU A 52 -5.01 5.03 12.40
C LEU A 52 -6.47 5.12 12.88
N LYS A 53 -6.71 5.53 14.13
CA LYS A 53 -8.05 5.61 14.71
C LYS A 53 -8.91 6.64 13.99
N GLY A 54 -10.09 6.23 13.54
CA GLY A 54 -10.98 7.06 12.73
C GLY A 54 -10.54 7.17 11.27
N GLY A 55 -9.46 6.49 10.89
CA GLY A 55 -9.01 6.34 9.53
C GLY A 55 -10.02 5.57 8.67
N ARG A 56 -9.97 5.85 7.37
CA ARG A 56 -10.81 5.18 6.37
C ARG A 56 -9.91 4.64 5.27
N VAL A 57 -10.09 3.37 4.95
CA VAL A 57 -9.57 2.79 3.71
C VAL A 57 -10.70 2.78 2.71
N GLN A 58 -10.43 3.31 1.52
CA GLN A 58 -11.42 3.35 0.46
C GLN A 58 -10.93 2.60 -0.77
N THR A 59 -11.68 1.64 -1.30
CA THR A 59 -11.32 0.92 -2.54
C THR A 59 -12.40 1.08 -3.60
N ASP A 60 -12.09 0.73 -4.84
CA ASP A 60 -13.15 0.49 -5.83
C ASP A 60 -13.95 -0.78 -5.48
N ASN A 61 -14.92 -1.12 -6.33
CA ASN A 61 -15.75 -2.31 -6.16
C ASN A 61 -15.12 -3.57 -6.80
N GLY A 62 -13.79 -3.58 -6.98
CA GLY A 62 -13.04 -4.70 -7.52
C GLY A 62 -13.20 -5.96 -6.68
N THR A 63 -13.23 -7.12 -7.34
CA THR A 63 -13.39 -8.43 -6.70
C THR A 63 -12.23 -8.78 -5.76
N GLU A 64 -11.06 -8.17 -5.96
CA GLU A 64 -9.89 -8.27 -5.10
C GLU A 64 -10.08 -7.59 -3.74
N CYS A 65 -11.00 -6.64 -3.62
CA CYS A 65 -11.29 -5.95 -2.36
C CYS A 65 -12.65 -6.34 -1.78
N VAL A 66 -13.65 -6.55 -2.63
CA VAL A 66 -15.03 -6.87 -2.21
C VAL A 66 -15.28 -8.39 -2.17
N GLY A 67 -14.44 -9.19 -2.81
CA GLY A 67 -14.68 -10.62 -2.98
C GLY A 67 -15.76 -10.86 -4.04
N SER A 68 -16.61 -11.87 -3.81
CA SER A 68 -17.72 -12.16 -4.73
C SER A 68 -18.79 -11.07 -4.63
N TRP A 69 -19.33 -10.63 -5.78
CA TRP A 69 -20.37 -9.60 -5.86
C TRP A 69 -21.66 -9.96 -5.11
N ASN A 70 -21.90 -11.26 -4.87
CA ASN A 70 -23.06 -11.79 -4.15
C ASN A 70 -22.75 -12.18 -2.69
N ALA A 71 -21.57 -11.81 -2.17
CA ALA A 71 -21.18 -12.17 -0.82
C ALA A 71 -22.14 -11.55 0.21
N GLN A 72 -22.66 -12.37 1.13
CA GLN A 72 -23.49 -11.91 2.25
C GLN A 72 -22.67 -11.42 3.45
N GLN A 73 -21.36 -11.60 3.39
CA GLN A 73 -20.42 -11.27 4.46
C GLN A 73 -19.29 -10.42 3.91
N ASP A 74 -18.67 -9.65 4.79
CA ASP A 74 -17.47 -8.86 4.48
C ASP A 74 -16.37 -9.75 3.88
N SER A 75 -15.62 -9.20 2.93
CA SER A 75 -14.47 -9.88 2.32
C SER A 75 -13.32 -10.08 3.33
N ALA A 76 -12.37 -10.96 3.01
CA ALA A 76 -11.16 -11.11 3.80
C ALA A 76 -10.37 -9.78 3.92
N PHE A 77 -10.35 -8.99 2.86
CA PHE A 77 -9.77 -7.66 2.82
C PHE A 77 -10.46 -6.70 3.80
N THR A 78 -11.79 -6.61 3.75
CA THR A 78 -12.58 -5.76 4.65
C THR A 78 -12.31 -6.12 6.11
N ARG A 79 -12.32 -7.42 6.43
CA ARG A 79 -12.01 -7.89 7.79
C ARG A 79 -10.59 -7.56 8.22
N ALA A 80 -9.60 -7.71 7.34
CA ALA A 80 -8.21 -7.37 7.64
C ALA A 80 -8.05 -5.87 7.99
N ILE A 81 -8.71 -5.00 7.22
CA ILE A 81 -8.75 -3.56 7.51
C ILE A 81 -9.44 -3.28 8.85
N GLN A 82 -10.63 -3.83 9.07
CA GLN A 82 -11.43 -3.57 10.27
C GLN A 82 -10.87 -4.24 11.54
N ALA A 83 -9.94 -5.20 11.40
CA ALA A 83 -9.21 -5.76 12.53
C ALA A 83 -8.26 -4.73 13.18
N VAL A 84 -7.84 -3.70 12.43
CA VAL A 84 -7.07 -2.58 12.97
C VAL A 84 -8.01 -1.63 13.71
N PRO A 85 -7.84 -1.42 15.04
CA PRO A 85 -8.78 -0.63 15.82
C PRO A 85 -8.99 0.78 15.27
N GLY A 86 -10.24 1.09 14.92
CA GLY A 86 -10.63 2.40 14.42
C GLY A 86 -10.46 2.61 12.91
N LEU A 87 -9.94 1.62 12.17
CA LEU A 87 -9.99 1.63 10.70
C LEU A 87 -11.36 1.17 10.22
N THR A 88 -11.84 1.82 9.17
CA THR A 88 -13.05 1.41 8.47
C THR A 88 -12.77 1.22 6.99
N HIS A 89 -13.31 0.15 6.42
CA HIS A 89 -13.30 -0.04 4.98
C HIS A 89 -14.60 0.51 4.36
N ARG A 90 -14.48 1.21 3.22
CA ARG A 90 -15.63 1.62 2.40
C ARG A 90 -15.31 1.45 0.92
N THR A 91 -16.28 1.03 0.14
CA THR A 91 -16.15 1.09 -1.32
C THR A 91 -16.58 2.45 -1.85
N ILE A 92 -16.08 2.81 -3.04
CA ILE A 92 -16.48 4.03 -3.74
C ILE A 92 -17.99 3.96 -4.04
N PRO A 93 -18.76 5.01 -3.68
CA PRO A 93 -20.16 5.10 -4.08
C PRO A 93 -20.27 5.06 -5.62
N PRO A 94 -21.29 4.40 -6.19
CA PRO A 94 -21.50 4.40 -7.64
C PRO A 94 -21.42 5.83 -8.21
N ALA A 95 -20.65 6.02 -9.30
CA ALA A 95 -20.44 7.29 -10.02
C ALA A 95 -19.54 8.36 -9.36
N ALA A 96 -18.77 8.04 -8.31
CA ALA A 96 -17.81 8.99 -7.71
C ALA A 96 -16.40 8.96 -8.38
N HIS A 97 -16.35 9.29 -9.67
CA HIS A 97 -15.14 9.24 -10.52
C HIS A 97 -13.95 10.06 -10.04
N THR A 98 -14.19 11.16 -9.32
CA THR A 98 -13.13 12.05 -8.83
C THR A 98 -12.21 11.38 -7.80
N ARG A 99 -12.72 10.40 -7.04
CA ARG A 99 -11.94 9.68 -6.02
C ARG A 99 -10.93 8.71 -6.60
N GLN A 100 -11.03 8.40 -7.89
CA GLN A 100 -10.13 7.48 -8.60
C GLN A 100 -9.08 8.23 -9.42
N ALA A 101 -9.34 9.49 -9.77
CA ALA A 101 -8.45 10.29 -10.60
C ALA A 101 -7.03 10.46 -10.02
N ASP A 102 -6.89 10.56 -8.69
CA ASP A 102 -5.58 10.70 -8.04
C ASP A 102 -4.75 9.41 -8.18
N VAL A 103 -5.40 8.24 -8.11
CA VAL A 103 -4.74 6.94 -8.27
C VAL A 103 -4.38 6.68 -9.73
N GLU A 104 -5.29 6.96 -10.67
CA GLU A 104 -4.98 6.87 -12.10
C GLU A 104 -3.82 7.80 -12.50
N THR A 105 -3.75 8.98 -11.90
CA THR A 105 -2.65 9.93 -12.15
C THR A 105 -1.35 9.37 -11.61
N ALA A 106 -1.34 8.80 -10.41
CA ALA A 106 -0.14 8.14 -9.88
C ALA A 106 0.30 6.95 -10.72
N HIS A 107 -0.64 6.12 -11.19
CA HIS A 107 -0.32 4.99 -12.08
C HIS A 107 0.34 5.46 -13.37
N ARG A 108 -0.20 6.50 -14.01
CA ARG A 108 0.42 7.09 -15.20
C ARG A 108 1.83 7.62 -14.93
N LEU A 109 2.04 8.29 -13.79
CA LEU A 109 3.38 8.77 -13.43
C LEU A 109 4.37 7.61 -13.26
N ILE A 110 3.96 6.50 -12.65
CA ILE A 110 4.83 5.33 -12.48
C ILE A 110 5.10 4.67 -13.85
N GLU A 111 4.11 4.61 -14.71
CA GLU A 111 4.27 4.12 -16.08
C GLU A 111 5.34 4.94 -16.83
N ASP A 112 5.13 6.26 -16.90
CA ASP A 112 5.99 7.20 -17.63
C ASP A 112 7.40 7.33 -17.00
N GLU A 113 7.52 7.36 -15.68
CA GLU A 113 8.77 7.69 -14.98
C GLU A 113 9.59 6.44 -14.58
N PHE A 114 8.95 5.27 -14.47
CA PHE A 114 9.60 4.05 -14.01
C PHE A 114 9.53 2.93 -15.05
N TYR A 115 8.35 2.51 -15.48
CA TYR A 115 8.23 1.32 -16.33
C TYR A 115 8.70 1.54 -17.77
N GLU A 116 8.48 2.72 -18.34
CA GLU A 116 8.93 3.04 -19.70
C GLU A 116 10.42 3.41 -19.78
N VAL A 117 10.99 3.86 -18.67
CA VAL A 117 12.37 4.36 -18.60
C VAL A 117 13.34 3.27 -18.19
N GLU A 118 12.98 2.45 -17.21
CA GLU A 118 13.90 1.48 -16.62
C GLU A 118 13.93 0.16 -17.37
N THR A 119 15.14 -0.35 -17.59
CA THR A 119 15.34 -1.74 -18.03
C THR A 119 15.57 -2.65 -16.83
N PHE A 120 14.95 -3.82 -16.82
CA PHE A 120 15.11 -4.80 -15.75
C PHE A 120 15.85 -6.03 -16.23
N THR A 121 16.79 -6.50 -15.42
CA THR A 121 17.62 -7.68 -15.71
C THR A 121 17.19 -8.92 -14.92
N SER A 122 16.53 -8.71 -13.79
CA SER A 122 16.01 -9.77 -12.92
C SER A 122 14.92 -9.20 -12.00
N ARG A 123 14.25 -10.07 -11.24
CA ARG A 123 13.26 -9.65 -10.26
C ARG A 123 13.87 -8.91 -9.06
N SER A 124 15.06 -9.28 -8.61
CA SER A 124 15.75 -8.55 -7.53
C SER A 124 16.16 -7.16 -7.97
N ASP A 125 16.67 -7.03 -9.21
CA ASP A 125 16.94 -5.74 -9.85
C ASP A 125 15.69 -4.87 -9.95
N PHE A 126 14.57 -5.46 -10.39
CA PHE A 126 13.27 -4.78 -10.40
C PHE A 126 12.85 -4.26 -9.02
N LEU A 127 12.89 -5.11 -7.98
CA LEU A 127 12.49 -4.70 -6.63
C LEU A 127 13.43 -3.64 -6.04
N ALA A 128 14.73 -3.72 -6.31
CA ALA A 128 15.70 -2.71 -5.88
C ALA A 128 15.38 -1.35 -6.51
N LYS A 129 15.18 -1.33 -7.83
CA LYS A 129 14.81 -0.10 -8.56
C LYS A 129 13.46 0.44 -8.12
N ALA A 130 12.46 -0.42 -7.92
CA ALA A 130 11.15 -0.02 -7.43
C ALA A 130 11.23 0.59 -6.02
N THR A 131 12.09 0.04 -5.16
CA THR A 131 12.35 0.60 -3.82
C THR A 131 12.94 2.00 -3.92
N SER A 132 13.98 2.17 -4.75
CA SER A 132 14.59 3.48 -4.99
C SER A 132 13.60 4.49 -5.57
N TYR A 133 12.79 4.06 -6.54
CA TYR A 133 11.75 4.90 -7.14
C TYR A 133 10.70 5.31 -6.12
N ASN A 134 10.19 4.40 -5.30
CA ASN A 134 9.16 4.71 -4.29
C ASN A 134 9.68 5.69 -3.23
N LEU A 135 10.92 5.47 -2.75
CA LEU A 135 11.60 6.40 -1.86
C LEU A 135 11.75 7.77 -2.51
N TRP A 136 12.25 7.83 -3.75
CA TRP A 136 12.40 9.07 -4.51
C TRP A 136 11.06 9.80 -4.70
N PHE A 137 10.01 9.07 -5.06
CA PHE A 137 8.67 9.62 -5.24
C PHE A 137 8.13 10.26 -3.95
N ASN A 138 8.34 9.59 -2.81
CA ASN A 138 7.83 10.04 -1.53
C ASN A 138 8.68 11.18 -0.91
N THR A 139 9.97 11.27 -1.22
CA THR A 139 10.91 12.16 -0.49
C THR A 139 11.53 13.28 -1.33
N PHE A 140 11.68 13.11 -2.65
CA PHE A 140 12.37 14.07 -3.52
C PHE A 140 11.49 14.62 -4.65
N ARG A 141 10.54 13.82 -5.14
CA ARG A 141 9.67 14.21 -6.26
C ARG A 141 8.64 15.25 -5.82
N LYS A 142 8.81 16.50 -6.29
CA LYS A 142 7.88 17.60 -6.01
C LYS A 142 6.64 17.51 -6.88
N ASN A 143 5.47 17.56 -6.26
CA ASN A 143 4.19 17.49 -6.95
C ASN A 143 3.63 18.91 -7.20
N SER A 144 3.51 19.33 -8.46
CA SER A 144 2.99 20.67 -8.83
C SER A 144 1.58 20.91 -8.29
N TYR A 145 0.69 19.91 -8.40
CA TYR A 145 -0.67 19.95 -7.85
C TYR A 145 -0.73 19.95 -6.30
N LYS A 146 0.41 19.69 -5.64
CA LYS A 146 0.59 19.80 -4.17
C LYS A 146 1.57 20.92 -3.81
N LYS A 147 1.47 22.06 -4.51
CA LYS A 147 2.26 23.28 -4.24
C LYS A 147 3.78 23.06 -4.31
N HIS A 148 4.22 22.16 -5.19
CA HIS A 148 5.63 21.78 -5.33
C HIS A 148 6.27 21.22 -4.05
N GLN A 149 5.47 20.57 -3.21
CA GLN A 149 5.97 19.82 -2.05
C GLN A 149 6.04 18.32 -2.36
N THR A 150 6.93 17.62 -1.68
CA THR A 150 6.99 16.15 -1.68
C THR A 150 5.94 15.58 -0.72
N PRO A 151 5.51 14.32 -0.90
CA PRO A 151 4.61 13.68 0.06
C PRO A 151 5.14 13.74 1.50
N TRP A 152 6.43 13.49 1.71
CA TRP A 152 7.07 13.60 3.02
C TRP A 152 6.97 15.02 3.59
N GLU A 153 7.29 16.05 2.82
CA GLU A 153 7.21 17.44 3.28
C GLU A 153 5.80 17.81 3.76
N ILE A 154 4.76 17.37 3.03
CA ILE A 154 3.35 17.63 3.39
C ILE A 154 2.98 16.88 4.66
N LEU A 155 3.38 15.60 4.75
CA LEU A 155 3.09 14.76 5.90
C LEU A 155 3.77 15.29 7.16
N HIS A 156 5.08 15.54 7.09
CA HIS A 156 5.88 16.04 8.21
C HIS A 156 5.44 17.43 8.67
N THR A 157 4.98 18.29 7.76
CA THR A 157 4.40 19.61 8.13
C THR A 157 3.12 19.45 8.95
N ARG A 158 2.29 18.45 8.62
CA ARG A 158 1.02 18.18 9.32
C ARG A 158 1.26 17.50 10.66
N ASP A 159 2.23 16.60 10.69
CA ASP A 159 2.58 15.81 11.85
C ASP A 159 4.10 15.62 11.93
N PRO A 160 4.79 16.51 12.66
CA PRO A 160 6.23 16.41 12.86
C PRO A 160 6.67 15.22 13.73
N SER A 161 5.73 14.53 14.40
CA SER A 161 6.05 13.41 15.30
C SER A 161 6.23 12.09 14.56
N LEU A 162 5.83 12.01 13.29
CA LEU A 162 5.98 10.81 12.47
C LEU A 162 7.44 10.53 12.15
N SER A 163 7.78 9.25 12.22
CA SER A 163 9.07 8.71 11.81
C SER A 163 9.27 8.93 10.30
N PRO A 164 10.41 9.48 9.84
CA PRO A 164 10.74 9.57 8.42
C PRO A 164 10.66 8.23 7.68
N GLU A 165 10.91 7.13 8.38
CA GLU A 165 10.86 5.76 7.92
C GLU A 165 9.45 5.33 7.46
N ILE A 166 8.40 6.11 7.79
CA ILE A 166 7.05 5.90 7.27
C ILE A 166 7.00 5.88 5.74
N VAL A 167 7.90 6.62 5.07
CA VAL A 167 7.99 6.68 3.61
C VAL A 167 8.72 5.49 2.98
N ALA A 168 9.39 4.67 3.80
CA ALA A 168 10.31 3.62 3.40
C ALA A 168 9.69 2.23 3.41
N PHE A 169 8.38 2.12 3.18
CA PHE A 169 7.72 0.83 2.99
C PHE A 169 8.28 0.17 1.71
N PRO A 170 8.96 -0.98 1.81
CA PRO A 170 9.58 -1.58 0.65
C PRO A 170 8.49 -2.15 -0.28
N PRO A 171 8.61 -2.00 -1.62
CA PRO A 171 7.73 -2.69 -2.54
C PRO A 171 7.82 -4.21 -2.36
N LEU A 172 6.69 -4.84 -2.07
CA LEU A 172 6.64 -6.25 -1.69
C LEU A 172 6.17 -7.12 -2.85
N PHE A 173 6.77 -8.30 -3.02
CA PHE A 173 6.22 -9.33 -3.90
C PHE A 173 5.29 -10.25 -3.09
N LEU A 174 3.99 -10.00 -3.20
CA LEU A 174 2.95 -10.52 -2.31
C LEU A 174 2.79 -12.04 -2.43
N ASP A 175 2.94 -12.61 -3.63
CA ASP A 175 2.79 -14.06 -3.84
C ASP A 175 3.83 -14.87 -3.08
N GLU A 176 5.07 -14.37 -3.00
CA GLU A 176 6.16 -15.08 -2.31
C GLU A 176 6.01 -15.03 -0.80
N LEU A 177 5.67 -13.86 -0.26
CA LEU A 177 5.45 -13.68 1.16
C LEU A 177 4.24 -14.49 1.64
N PHE A 178 3.18 -14.56 0.83
CA PHE A 178 2.03 -15.41 1.10
C PHE A 178 2.43 -16.90 1.14
N ASN A 179 3.18 -17.37 0.15
CA ASN A 179 3.66 -18.76 0.11
C ASN A 179 4.60 -19.10 1.28
N GLN A 180 5.47 -18.17 1.68
CA GLN A 180 6.36 -18.34 2.85
C GLN A 180 5.57 -18.41 4.16
N THR A 181 4.51 -17.61 4.29
CA THR A 181 3.62 -17.63 5.45
C THR A 181 2.88 -18.96 5.56
N LEU A 182 2.42 -19.52 4.43
CA LEU A 182 1.81 -20.85 4.40
C LEU A 182 2.81 -21.98 4.70
N ALA A 183 4.05 -21.86 4.23
CA ALA A 183 5.11 -22.85 4.46
C ALA A 183 5.63 -22.86 5.91
N THR A 184 5.34 -21.81 6.68
CA THR A 184 5.77 -21.66 8.08
C THR A 184 4.55 -21.57 8.99
N PRO A 185 3.86 -22.69 9.32
CA PRO A 185 2.72 -22.64 10.21
C PRO A 185 3.17 -22.19 11.60
N SER A 186 2.66 -21.03 12.04
CA SER A 186 2.89 -20.52 13.39
C SER A 186 2.28 -21.50 14.41
N GLN A 187 3.02 -21.87 15.44
CA GLN A 187 2.60 -22.92 16.39
C GLN A 187 1.56 -22.45 17.43
N ARG A 188 1.11 -21.19 17.41
CA ARG A 188 0.13 -20.63 18.36
C ARG A 188 -0.65 -19.47 17.72
N GLY A 189 -1.95 -19.42 18.00
CA GLY A 189 -2.89 -18.44 17.43
C GLY A 189 -2.49 -16.98 17.62
N TYR A 190 -2.94 -16.17 16.65
CA TYR A 190 -2.54 -14.82 16.25
C TYR A 190 -1.42 -14.78 15.21
N ASP A 191 -1.86 -14.78 13.94
CA ASP A 191 -1.03 -14.61 12.75
C ASP A 191 -0.46 -13.19 12.68
N VAL A 192 0.74 -12.99 13.23
CA VAL A 192 1.54 -11.81 12.89
C VAL A 192 2.44 -12.21 11.72
N ILE A 193 2.14 -11.69 10.54
CA ILE A 193 2.98 -11.88 9.36
C ILE A 193 4.36 -11.29 9.68
N PRO A 194 5.46 -12.08 9.56
CA PRO A 194 6.79 -11.57 9.85
C PRO A 194 7.12 -10.48 8.83
N TYR A 195 7.24 -9.24 9.31
CA TYR A 195 7.85 -8.17 8.53
C TYR A 195 9.30 -8.55 8.21
N PRO A 196 9.79 -8.28 6.99
CA PRO A 196 11.18 -8.53 6.65
C PRO A 196 12.20 -7.63 7.40
N PHE A 197 11.77 -6.70 8.29
CA PHE A 197 12.68 -5.85 9.06
C PHE A 197 12.28 -5.70 10.54
N PHE A 198 13.28 -5.99 11.39
CA PHE A 198 13.26 -6.10 12.85
C PHE A 198 12.69 -4.88 13.61
N GLY A 199 12.30 -5.15 14.86
CA GLY A 199 11.44 -4.31 15.69
C GLY A 199 12.13 -3.27 16.57
N LEU A 200 11.28 -2.44 17.15
CA LEU A 200 11.46 -1.72 18.42
C LEU A 200 10.06 -1.31 18.89
N ALA A 201 9.79 -1.52 20.18
CA ALA A 201 8.54 -1.09 20.82
C ALA A 201 8.71 0.37 21.29
N LEU A 202 7.71 1.21 21.00
CA LEU A 202 7.62 2.56 21.58
C LEU A 202 6.19 2.88 22.05
N PRO A 203 6.02 3.76 23.06
CA PRO A 203 4.77 3.93 23.78
C PRO A 203 3.78 4.88 23.10
N GLN A 204 2.52 4.72 23.53
CA GLN A 204 1.30 5.31 22.99
C GLN A 204 1.12 6.79 23.32
N VAL A 205 1.14 7.66 22.30
CA VAL A 205 0.01 8.47 21.81
C VAL A 205 0.42 8.97 20.42
N TRP A 206 -0.39 8.76 19.37
CA TRP A 206 -0.03 9.11 18.00
C TRP A 206 -1.08 10.03 17.34
N PRO A 207 -0.74 10.86 16.35
CA PRO A 207 -1.70 11.69 15.63
C PRO A 207 -2.32 10.96 14.43
N VAL A 208 -3.58 11.32 14.11
CA VAL A 208 -4.41 10.58 13.13
C VAL A 208 -3.91 10.80 11.70
N LEU A 209 -3.39 9.73 11.10
CA LEU A 209 -3.15 9.65 9.67
C LEU A 209 -4.50 9.54 8.95
N GLY A 210 -4.69 10.41 7.96
CA GLY A 210 -5.92 10.53 7.19
C GLY A 210 -6.25 9.29 6.36
N THR A 211 -7.33 9.40 5.59
CA THR A 211 -7.87 8.33 4.73
C THR A 211 -6.78 7.77 3.79
N ILE A 212 -6.62 6.44 3.77
CA ILE A 212 -5.83 5.72 2.76
C ILE A 212 -6.77 5.45 1.58
N GLU A 213 -6.57 6.13 0.47
CA GLU A 213 -7.28 5.88 -0.78
C GLU A 213 -6.56 4.81 -1.62
N GLN A 214 -7.36 3.77 -1.87
CA GLN A 214 -7.33 2.77 -2.94
C GLN A 214 -6.16 1.81 -2.96
N VAL A 215 -6.45 0.56 -2.62
CA VAL A 215 -5.79 -0.63 -3.17
C VAL A 215 -6.41 -0.90 -4.53
N LYS A 216 -5.73 -0.50 -5.61
CA LYS A 216 -6.15 -0.81 -6.98
C LYS A 216 -5.11 -1.70 -7.64
N CYS A 217 -5.57 -2.77 -8.27
CA CYS A 217 -4.77 -3.58 -9.17
C CYS A 217 -4.70 -2.91 -10.56
N ALA A 218 -3.49 -2.58 -11.02
CA ALA A 218 -3.22 -2.21 -12.41
C ALA A 218 -2.28 -3.25 -13.05
N GLY A 219 -2.56 -3.60 -14.31
CA GLY A 219 -1.67 -4.43 -15.11
C GLY A 219 -0.46 -3.62 -15.58
N GLY A 220 0.75 -4.10 -15.33
CA GLY A 220 1.98 -3.64 -15.97
C GLY A 220 2.27 -4.36 -17.29
#